data_AF-A0AAE2YGU8-F1
#
_entry.id   AF-A0AAE2YGU8-F1
#
_cell.length_a   1.000
_cell.length_b   1.000
_cell.length_c   1.000
_cell.angle_alpha   90.00
_cell.angle_beta   90.00
_cell.angle_gamma   90.00
#
_symmetry.space_group_name_H-M   'P 1'
#
loop_
_entity.id
_entity.type
_entity.pdbx_description
1 polymer ?
#
loop_
_entity_poly.entity_id
_entity_poly.type
_entity_poly.pdbx_seq_one_letter_code
_entity_poly.pdbx_strand_id
1 'polypeptide(L)'
;DTVVQNPPFGVQRRFSDRIFLEKALEVADVVYSIHKANFKVRQFIKKFVEERGGYIAYLVRVELPIPAMFDFHSKKLHAVEVDVYRILKDKLKGGVSE
;
A
#
# COMPACT_ATOMS: atom_id res chain seq x y z
N ASP A 1 3.50 17.05 2.15
CA ASP A 1 4.48 16.18 1.46
C ASP A 1 3.85 14.94 0.85
N THR A 2 4.65 14.16 0.10
CA THR A 2 4.21 12.96 -0.63
C THR A 2 5.12 11.77 -0.30
N VAL A 3 4.54 10.61 -0.02
CA VAL A 3 5.26 9.33 0.15
C VAL A 3 4.96 8.41 -1.03
N VAL A 4 5.98 7.68 -1.48
CA VAL A 4 5.85 6.58 -2.45
C VAL A 4 6.48 5.34 -1.83
N GLN A 5 5.76 4.22 -1.81
CA GLN A 5 6.22 2.99 -1.17
C GLN A 5 5.77 1.72 -1.89
N ASN A 6 6.63 0.71 -1.82
CA ASN A 6 6.35 -0.67 -2.21
C ASN A 6 6.61 -1.57 -1.00
N PRO A 7 5.70 -1.58 0.00
CA PRO A 7 5.92 -2.30 1.24
C PRO A 7 6.02 -3.82 0.98
N PRO A 8 6.72 -4.57 1.85
CA PRO A 8 6.78 -6.01 1.73
C PRO A 8 5.36 -6.60 1.72
N PHE A 9 5.06 -7.47 0.76
CA PHE A 9 3.72 -8.02 0.52
C PHE A 9 3.22 -9.04 1.57
N GLY A 10 3.68 -8.93 2.82
CA GLY A 10 3.25 -9.77 3.94
C GLY A 10 3.57 -11.26 3.81
N VAL A 11 4.37 -11.66 2.80
CA VAL A 11 4.71 -13.07 2.52
C VAL A 11 5.62 -13.65 3.61
N GLN A 12 6.51 -12.85 4.19
CA GLN A 12 7.43 -13.28 5.25
C GLN A 12 6.91 -12.97 6.66
N ARG A 13 6.19 -11.85 6.85
CA ARG A 13 5.55 -11.48 8.12
C ARG A 13 4.18 -10.87 7.86
N ARG A 14 3.16 -11.52 8.41
CA ARG A 14 1.77 -11.04 8.39
C ARG A 14 1.72 -9.63 9.00
N PHE A 15 1.00 -8.71 8.35
CA PHE A 15 0.78 -7.33 8.81
C PHE A 15 1.98 -6.36 8.75
N SER A 16 3.06 -6.72 8.06
CA SER A 16 4.19 -5.79 7.85
C SER A 16 3.82 -4.56 7.02
N ASP A 17 2.86 -4.70 6.11
CA ASP A 17 2.26 -3.63 5.31
C ASP A 17 1.59 -2.52 6.14
N ARG A 18 1.16 -2.83 7.37
CA ARG A 18 0.49 -1.87 8.26
C ARG A 18 1.41 -0.76 8.75
N ILE A 19 2.61 -1.12 9.18
CA ILE A 19 3.58 -0.18 9.79
C ILE A 19 4.00 0.87 8.76
N PHE A 20 4.20 0.44 7.51
CA PHE A 20 4.52 1.31 6.38
C PHE A 20 3.37 2.26 6.06
N LEU A 21 2.15 1.73 5.95
CA LEU A 21 0.98 2.54 5.63
C LEU A 21 0.65 3.55 6.75
N GLU A 22 0.81 3.15 8.00
CA GLU A 22 0.67 4.03 9.16
C GLU A 22 1.66 5.19 9.09
N LYS A 23 2.95 4.88 8.95
CA LYS A 23 3.98 5.92 8.94
C LYS A 23 3.82 6.84 7.73
N ALA A 24 3.42 6.31 6.58
CA ALA A 24 3.18 7.12 5.39
C ALA A 24 2.04 8.15 5.60
N LEU A 25 0.95 7.75 6.26
CA LEU A 25 -0.18 8.65 6.57
C LEU A 25 0.13 9.66 7.70
N GLU A 26 1.10 9.33 8.55
CA GLU A 26 1.61 10.24 9.58
C GLU A 26 2.41 11.39 8.95
N VAL A 27 3.32 11.08 8.03
CA VAL A 27 4.33 12.03 7.51
C VAL A 27 3.94 12.72 6.19
N ALA A 28 2.86 12.32 5.52
CA ALA A 28 2.46 12.89 4.24
C ALA A 28 0.95 13.01 4.04
N ASP A 29 0.55 14.00 3.24
CA ASP A 29 -0.85 14.23 2.84
C ASP A 29 -1.24 13.37 1.62
N VAL A 30 -0.24 12.94 0.85
CA VAL A 30 -0.42 12.12 -0.36
C VAL A 30 0.46 10.88 -0.24
N VAL A 31 -0.15 9.69 -0.34
CA VAL A 31 0.57 8.42 -0.25
C VAL A 31 0.29 7.57 -1.49
N TYR A 32 1.34 7.19 -2.19
CA TYR A 32 1.31 6.15 -3.22
C TYR A 32 1.83 4.84 -2.65
N SER A 33 1.04 3.78 -2.71
CA SER A 33 1.40 2.49 -2.11
C SER A 33 1.03 1.33 -3.02
N ILE A 34 1.92 0.37 -3.17
CA ILE A 34 1.72 -0.83 -4.00
C ILE A 34 1.42 -2.03 -3.10
N HIS A 35 0.32 -2.75 -3.36
CA HIS A 35 -0.05 -3.95 -2.60
C HIS A 35 -0.53 -5.08 -3.51
N LYS A 36 -0.51 -6.33 -3.04
CA LYS A 36 -1.04 -7.48 -3.81
C LYS A 36 -2.52 -7.27 -4.13
N ALA A 37 -2.89 -7.55 -5.37
CA ALA A 37 -4.23 -7.29 -5.87
C ALA A 37 -5.23 -8.37 -5.43
N ASN A 38 -5.59 -8.39 -4.15
CA ASN A 38 -6.56 -9.34 -3.61
C ASN A 38 -7.67 -8.64 -2.79
N PHE A 39 -8.83 -9.27 -2.74
CA PHE A 39 -10.02 -8.71 -2.08
C PHE A 39 -9.79 -8.38 -0.60
N LYS A 40 -9.14 -9.29 0.16
CA LYS A 40 -8.91 -9.11 1.59
C LYS A 40 -8.00 -7.90 1.87
N VAL A 41 -6.97 -7.70 1.05
CA VAL A 41 -6.04 -6.57 1.12
C VAL A 41 -6.74 -5.27 0.76
N ARG A 42 -7.59 -5.25 -0.27
CA ARG A 42 -8.40 -4.07 -0.62
C ARG A 42 -9.31 -3.64 0.53
N GLN A 43 -10.02 -4.59 1.13
CA GLN A 43 -10.90 -4.31 2.28
C GLN A 43 -10.10 -3.80 3.48
N PHE A 44 -8.95 -4.42 3.75
CA PHE A 44 -8.06 -4.00 4.82
C PHE A 44 -7.56 -2.56 4.61
N ILE A 45 -6.97 -2.25 3.45
CA ILE A 45 -6.41 -0.93 3.16
C ILE A 45 -7.49 0.14 3.23
N LYS A 46 -8.65 -0.10 2.62
CA LYS A 46 -9.77 0.84 2.66
C LYS A 46 -10.13 1.22 4.10
N LYS A 47 -10.41 0.21 4.93
CA LYS A 47 -10.76 0.41 6.34
C LYS A 47 -9.64 1.12 7.11
N PHE A 48 -8.40 0.68 6.92
CA PHE A 48 -7.23 1.24 7.61
C PHE A 48 -7.00 2.72 7.31
N VAL A 49 -7.20 3.11 6.05
CA VAL A 49 -7.06 4.49 5.56
C VAL A 49 -8.20 5.36 6.10
N GLU A 50 -9.44 4.89 6.04
CA GLU A 50 -10.62 5.61 6.55
C GLU A 50 -10.53 5.86 8.07
N GLU A 51 -10.08 4.86 8.84
CA GLU A 51 -9.85 4.97 10.28
C GLU A 51 -8.78 6.01 10.65
N ARG A 52 -7.87 6.34 9.73
CA ARG A 52 -6.78 7.32 9.91
C ARG A 52 -7.06 8.66 9.24
N GLY A 53 -8.32 8.91 8.89
CA GLY A 53 -8.74 10.18 8.30
C GLY A 53 -8.13 10.41 6.91
N GLY A 54 -7.97 9.35 6.12
CA GLY A 54 -7.69 9.46 4.70
C GLY A 54 -8.73 8.73 3.86
N TYR A 55 -8.59 8.84 2.55
CA TYR A 55 -9.40 8.09 1.59
C TYR A 55 -8.57 7.68 0.37
N ILE A 56 -9.01 6.61 -0.30
CA ILE A 56 -8.39 6.15 -1.55
C ILE A 56 -8.96 7.00 -2.69
N ALA A 57 -8.13 7.89 -3.23
CA ALA A 57 -8.51 8.75 -4.36
C ALA A 57 -8.41 8.02 -5.69
N TYR A 58 -7.41 7.16 -5.87
CA TYR A 58 -7.25 6.35 -7.07
C TYR A 58 -6.75 4.95 -6.74
N LEU A 59 -7.19 3.98 -7.55
CA LEU A 59 -6.77 2.59 -7.50
C LEU A 59 -6.55 2.10 -8.93
N VAL A 60 -5.32 1.70 -9.25
CA VAL A 60 -4.96 1.14 -10.56
C VAL A 60 -4.45 -0.28 -10.37
N ARG A 61 -5.04 -1.24 -11.08
CA ARG A 61 -4.53 -2.61 -11.12
C ARG A 61 -3.47 -2.74 -12.22
N VAL A 62 -2.34 -3.34 -11.87
CA VAL A 62 -1.18 -3.52 -12.76
C VAL A 62 -0.67 -4.95 -12.63
N GLU A 63 -0.26 -5.55 -13.74
CA GLU A 63 0.48 -6.81 -13.74
C GLU A 63 1.98 -6.49 -13.69
N LEU A 64 2.66 -6.87 -12.60
CA LEU A 64 4.07 -6.61 -12.39
C LEU A 64 4.89 -7.88 -12.69
N PRO A 65 5.71 -7.91 -13.75
CA PRO A 65 6.61 -9.01 -14.02
C PRO A 65 7.83 -8.95 -13.08
N ILE A 66 8.02 -9.97 -12.26
CA ILE A 66 9.16 -10.09 -11.34
C ILE A 66 10.14 -11.14 -11.91
N PRO A 67 11.39 -10.76 -12.23
CA PRO A 67 12.40 -11.72 -12.68
C PRO A 67 12.83 -12.64 -11.54
N ALA A 68 13.28 -13.84 -11.90
CA ALA A 68 13.86 -14.78 -10.95
C ALA A 68 15.20 -14.26 -10.41
N MET A 69 15.17 -13.58 -9.25
CA MET A 69 16.36 -12.99 -8.62
C MET A 69 16.95 -13.84 -7.48
N PHE A 70 16.41 -15.03 -7.23
CA PHE A 70 16.80 -15.90 -6.12
C PHE A 70 16.87 -17.37 -6.56
N ASP A 71 17.80 -18.12 -5.99
CA ASP A 71 18.13 -19.50 -6.38
C ASP A 71 16.99 -20.51 -6.14
N PHE A 72 16.01 -20.15 -5.30
CA PHE A 72 14.81 -20.96 -5.04
C PHE A 72 13.67 -20.74 -6.05
N HIS A 73 13.86 -19.88 -7.06
CA HIS A 73 12.84 -19.64 -8.08
C HIS A 73 12.89 -20.70 -9.19
N SER A 74 11.82 -21.49 -9.31
CA SER A 74 11.65 -22.47 -10.38
C SER A 74 11.19 -21.89 -11.72
N LYS A 75 10.67 -20.64 -11.73
CA LYS A 75 10.15 -19.96 -12.94
C LYS A 75 10.98 -18.71 -13.24
N LYS A 76 11.39 -18.54 -14.51
CA LYS A 76 12.23 -17.41 -15.00
C LYS A 76 11.60 -16.03 -14.79
N LEU A 77 10.26 -15.93 -14.86
CA LEU A 77 9.49 -14.71 -14.69
C LEU A 77 8.19 -15.05 -13.95
N HIS A 78 7.85 -14.30 -12.91
CA HIS A 78 6.57 -14.44 -12.21
C HIS A 78 5.79 -13.12 -12.32
N ALA A 79 4.67 -13.16 -13.05
CA ALA A 79 3.73 -12.05 -13.09
C ALA A 79 2.88 -12.04 -11.81
N VAL A 80 2.87 -10.89 -11.13
CA VAL A 80 2.08 -10.67 -9.92
C VAL A 80 1.11 -9.53 -10.17
N GLU A 81 -0.19 -9.78 -9.99
CA GLU A 81 -1.18 -8.70 -9.98
C GLU A 81 -1.02 -7.87 -8.72
N VAL A 82 -0.82 -6.56 -8.90
CA VAL A 82 -0.74 -5.57 -7.84
C VAL A 82 -1.77 -4.46 -8.05
N ASP A 83 -2.15 -3.85 -6.93
CA ASP A 83 -2.96 -2.66 -6.87
C ASP A 83 -2.06 -1.49 -6.43
N VAL A 84 -2.05 -0.42 -7.22
CA VAL A 84 -1.38 0.84 -6.93
C VAL A 84 -2.42 1.83 -6.43
N TYR A 85 -2.25 2.27 -5.18
CA TYR A 85 -3.16 3.18 -4.50
C TYR A 85 -2.59 4.60 -4.55
N ARG A 86 -3.47 5.59 -4.73
CA ARG A 86 -3.23 6.98 -4.33
C ARG A 86 -4.17 7.31 -3.19
N ILE A 87 -3.63 7.62 -2.04
CA ILE A 87 -4.35 7.91 -0.80
C ILE A 87 -4.14 9.39 -0.46
N LEU A 88 -5.21 10.06 -0.05
CA LEU A 88 -5.20 11.45 0.37
C LEU A 88 -5.67 11.56 1.81
N LYS A 89 -5.03 12.43 2.60
CA LYS A 89 -5.45 12.76 3.96
C LYS A 89 -6.56 13.80 3.94
N ASP A 90 -7.59 13.61 4.77
CA ASP A 90 -8.67 14.57 4.96
C ASP A 90 -8.14 15.78 5.73
N LYS A 91 -7.98 16.91 5.03
CA LYS A 91 -7.54 18.17 5.63
C LYS A 91 -8.50 18.71 6.69
N LEU A 92 -9.73 18.20 6.76
CA LEU A 92 -10.75 18.60 7.73
C LEU A 92 -10.66 17.87 9.08
N LYS A 93 -9.85 16.82 9.21
CA LYS A 93 -9.66 16.06 10.47
C LYS A 93 -8.32 16.32 11.16
N GLY A 94 -7.46 17.16 10.58
CA GLY A 94 -6.10 17.44 11.07
C GLY A 94 -5.95 18.68 11.95
N GLY A 95 -7.05 19.35 12.33
CA GLY A 95 -7.02 20.58 13.11
C GLY A 95 -7.66 20.45 14.49
N VAL A 96 -7.01 19.72 15.40
CA VAL A 96 -6.82 20.07 16.83
C VAL A 96 -5.71 19.15 17.34
N SER A 97 -4.48 19.65 17.37
CA SER A 97 -3.48 19.25 18.36
C SER A 97 -2.50 20.43 18.46
N GLU A 98 -2.36 20.90 19.69
CA GLU A 98 -1.72 22.13 20.22
C GLU A 98 -0.55 22.74 19.43
#